data_AF-A0A3M1Z706-F1
#
_entry.id   AF-A0A3M1Z706-F1
#
_cell.length_a   1.000
_cell.length_b   1.000
_cell.length_c   1.000
_cell.angle_alpha   90.00
_cell.angle_beta   90.00
_cell.angle_gamma   90.00
#
_symmetry.space_group_name_H-M   'P 1'
#
loop_
_entity.id
_entity.type
_entity.pdbx_description
1 polymer ?
#
loop_
_entity_poly.entity_id
_entity_poly.type
_entity_poly.pdbx_seq_one_letter_code
_entity_poly.pdbx_strand_id
1 'polypeptide(L)'
;MPLLFASRSHGTVVFGFYNIETDHLLLEDLGFFCSDFCQGLSALPPEGGRFSLAGHRFRSREEIGDLMGAIRGERFVGYLGEVYRRWPFPSDPAGFRQKLRGHENRAETLRLLEGWARAVEIPVVWRPGNDEGAIGPYRFGGDQFLALVGYVVRGGYPTWEGFRERGECPPWVAELGRRWGLLPDGGPAGR
;
A
#
# COMPACT_ATOMS: atom_id res chain seq x y z
N MET A 1 -8.74 -0.02 -2.70
CA MET A 1 -8.87 1.34 -3.27
C MET A 1 -8.02 2.34 -2.52
N PRO A 2 -7.29 3.20 -3.23
CA PRO A 2 -6.49 4.25 -2.61
C PRO A 2 -7.38 5.31 -1.93
N LEU A 3 -6.84 5.95 -0.89
CA LEU A 3 -7.50 7.04 -0.16
C LEU A 3 -6.61 8.29 -0.14
N LEU A 4 -7.22 9.40 0.26
CA LEU A 4 -6.54 10.67 0.46
C LEU A 4 -5.97 10.76 1.88
N PHE A 5 -4.72 11.20 1.98
CA PHE A 5 -4.02 11.42 3.24
C PHE A 5 -3.43 12.82 3.25
N ALA A 6 -3.56 13.55 4.36
CA ALA A 6 -2.88 14.82 4.50
C ALA A 6 -1.36 14.59 4.59
N SER A 7 -0.55 15.43 3.97
CA SER A 7 0.89 15.44 4.14
C SER A 7 1.32 16.84 4.55
N ARG A 8 2.38 16.94 5.36
CA ARG A 8 3.00 18.22 5.74
C ARG A 8 3.76 18.88 4.59
N SER A 9 4.17 18.08 3.61
CA SER A 9 5.06 18.51 2.52
C SER A 9 4.35 18.83 1.20
N HIS A 10 3.28 18.11 0.88
CA HIS A 10 2.69 18.07 -0.48
C HIS A 10 1.17 18.27 -0.46
N GLY A 11 0.60 18.76 0.65
CA GLY A 11 -0.86 18.86 0.81
C GLY A 11 -1.49 17.47 0.88
N THR A 12 -2.66 17.30 0.28
CA THR A 12 -3.34 15.99 0.25
C THR A 12 -2.74 15.10 -0.84
N VAL A 13 -2.35 13.89 -0.44
CA VAL A 13 -1.75 12.88 -1.31
C VAL A 13 -2.59 11.61 -1.37
N VAL A 14 -2.51 10.89 -2.47
CA VAL A 14 -3.18 9.62 -2.72
C VAL A 14 -2.27 8.46 -2.34
N PHE A 15 -2.78 7.57 -1.49
CA PHE A 15 -2.07 6.36 -1.08
C PHE A 15 -2.99 5.14 -1.06
N GLY A 16 -2.47 4.00 -1.50
CA GLY A 16 -3.01 2.70 -1.14
C GLY A 16 -2.86 1.62 -2.19
N PHE A 17 -3.71 0.59 -2.10
CA PHE A 17 -3.79 -0.48 -3.08
C PHE A 17 -4.62 -0.04 -4.28
N TYR A 18 -4.03 -0.18 -5.47
CA TYR A 18 -4.66 0.16 -6.73
C TYR A 18 -5.22 -1.04 -7.48
N ASN A 19 -4.86 -2.26 -7.09
CA ASN A 19 -5.49 -3.48 -7.59
C ASN A 19 -5.50 -4.56 -6.49
N ILE A 20 -6.63 -5.26 -6.33
CA ILE A 20 -6.86 -6.22 -5.25
C ILE A 20 -6.08 -7.53 -5.41
N GLU A 21 -5.65 -7.86 -6.62
CA GLU A 21 -4.90 -9.09 -6.93
C GLU A 21 -3.40 -8.94 -6.67
N THR A 22 -2.91 -7.73 -6.37
CA THR A 22 -1.48 -7.46 -6.12
C THR A 22 -1.30 -6.86 -4.74
N ASP A 23 -0.16 -7.10 -4.08
CA ASP A 23 0.19 -6.39 -2.85
C ASP A 23 0.95 -5.06 -3.11
N HIS A 24 0.90 -4.53 -4.34
CA HIS A 24 1.59 -3.29 -4.71
C HIS A 24 0.83 -2.06 -4.23
N LEU A 25 1.52 -1.21 -3.48
CA LEU A 25 1.06 0.08 -2.99
C LEU A 25 1.59 1.19 -3.92
N LEU A 26 0.80 2.25 -4.10
CA LEU A 26 1.28 3.51 -4.67
C LEU A 26 1.04 4.64 -3.67
N LEU A 27 2.02 5.51 -3.52
CA LEU A 27 1.98 6.81 -2.87
C LEU A 27 2.37 7.85 -3.92
N GLU A 28 1.39 8.50 -4.53
CA GLU A 28 1.62 9.43 -5.66
C GLU A 28 2.51 8.80 -6.75
N ASP A 29 3.75 9.27 -6.89
CA ASP A 29 4.75 8.82 -7.87
C ASP A 29 5.63 7.66 -7.38
N LEU A 30 5.42 7.15 -6.17
CA LEU A 30 6.20 6.05 -5.58
C LEU A 30 5.38 4.77 -5.51
N GLY A 31 5.92 3.67 -6.05
CA GLY A 31 5.39 2.32 -5.92
C GLY A 31 6.28 1.41 -5.08
N PHE A 32 5.69 0.57 -4.24
CA PHE A 32 6.42 -0.40 -3.42
C PHE A 32 5.51 -1.54 -2.98
N PHE A 33 6.10 -2.68 -2.63
CA PHE A 33 5.34 -3.84 -2.18
C PHE A 33 4.95 -3.72 -0.71
N CYS A 34 3.69 -4.05 -0.41
CA CYS A 34 3.16 -4.06 0.96
C CYS A 34 3.97 -4.99 1.86
N SER A 35 4.39 -6.15 1.35
CA SER A 35 5.27 -7.07 2.07
C SER A 35 6.55 -6.39 2.58
N ASP A 36 7.29 -5.71 1.69
CA ASP A 36 8.55 -5.03 2.03
C ASP A 36 8.31 -3.85 2.99
N PHE A 37 7.25 -3.06 2.74
CA PHE A 37 6.87 -1.94 3.59
C PHE A 37 6.54 -2.38 5.02
N CYS A 38 5.74 -3.44 5.17
CA CYS A 38 5.38 -3.97 6.48
C CYS A 38 6.59 -4.53 7.22
N GLN A 39 7.45 -5.28 6.54
CA GLN A 39 8.66 -5.84 7.16
C GLN A 39 9.61 -4.74 7.64
N GLY A 40 9.85 -3.71 6.81
CA GLY A 40 10.70 -2.59 7.18
C GLY A 40 10.19 -1.81 8.38
N LEU A 41 8.88 -1.50 8.42
CA LEU A 41 8.28 -0.81 9.57
C LEU A 41 8.24 -1.66 10.84
N SER A 42 8.06 -2.97 10.73
CA SER A 42 8.10 -3.88 11.89
C SER A 42 9.51 -4.01 12.48
N ALA A 43 10.55 -3.82 11.66
CA ALA A 43 11.94 -3.85 12.08
C ALA A 43 12.42 -2.54 12.74
N LEU A 44 11.64 -1.46 12.64
CA LEU A 44 11.99 -0.21 13.32
C LEU A 44 11.91 -0.38 14.85
N PRO A 45 12.82 0.27 15.59
CA PRO A 45 12.76 0.25 17.04
C PRO A 45 11.69 1.24 17.55
N PRO A 46 11.14 1.04 18.77
CA PRO A 46 10.05 1.86 19.31
C PRO A 46 10.38 3.37 19.39
N GLU A 47 11.64 3.73 19.62
CA GLU A 47 12.15 5.10 19.66
C GLU A 47 12.22 5.78 18.27
N GLY A 48 11.91 5.04 17.21
CA GLY A 48 12.00 5.50 15.83
C GLY A 48 13.33 5.16 15.16
N GLY A 49 13.34 5.26 13.84
CA GLY A 49 14.50 4.91 13.04
C GLY A 49 14.28 5.19 11.57
N ARG A 50 15.15 4.61 10.74
CA ARG A 50 15.05 4.70 9.29
C ARG A 50 15.45 3.38 8.65
N PHE A 51 14.85 3.11 7.50
CA PHE A 51 15.27 2.03 6.62
C PHE A 51 15.15 2.46 5.15
N SER A 52 15.78 1.70 4.27
CA SER A 52 15.64 1.88 2.82
C SER A 52 14.66 0.86 2.29
N LEU A 53 13.64 1.32 1.58
CA LEU A 53 12.60 0.49 0.98
C LEU A 53 12.84 0.39 -0.53
N ALA A 54 13.06 -0.83 -1.02
CA ALA A 54 13.08 -1.09 -2.45
C ALA A 54 11.72 -0.73 -3.07
N GLY A 55 11.73 0.06 -4.13
CA GLY A 55 10.52 0.51 -4.78
C GLY A 55 10.75 1.01 -6.20
N HIS A 56 9.76 1.72 -6.71
CA HIS A 56 9.70 2.21 -8.07
C HIS A 56 9.24 3.66 -8.06
N ARG A 57 9.74 4.45 -9.01
CA ARG A 57 9.33 5.83 -9.18
C ARG A 57 8.84 6.08 -10.60
N PHE A 58 7.63 6.58 -10.71
CA PHE A 58 7.03 7.10 -11.94
C PHE A 58 7.52 8.53 -12.16
N ARG A 59 7.73 8.92 -13.40
CA ARG A 59 8.13 10.28 -13.79
C ARG A 59 6.94 11.19 -13.97
N SER A 60 5.78 10.62 -14.28
CA SER A 60 4.57 11.35 -14.64
C SER A 60 3.31 10.58 -14.30
N ARG A 61 2.17 11.27 -14.28
CA ARG A 61 0.87 10.66 -14.03
C ARG A 61 0.43 9.78 -15.20
N GLU A 62 0.87 10.12 -16.41
CA GLU A 62 0.63 9.37 -17.63
C GLU A 62 1.26 7.97 -17.57
N GLU A 63 2.44 7.84 -16.96
CA GLU A 63 3.08 6.53 -16.74
C GLU A 63 2.33 5.69 -15.70
N ILE A 64 1.70 6.32 -14.69
CA ILE A 64 0.84 5.62 -13.73
C ILE A 64 -0.44 5.13 -14.41
N GLY A 65 -1.10 6.00 -15.16
CA GLY A 65 -2.31 5.67 -15.94
C GLY A 65 -3.63 6.14 -15.32
N ASP A 66 -4.73 5.74 -15.95
CA ASP A 66 -6.10 6.12 -15.59
C ASP A 66 -6.79 5.00 -14.80
N LEU A 67 -6.72 5.07 -13.47
CA LEU A 67 -7.37 4.10 -12.58
C LEU A 67 -8.86 3.94 -12.87
N MET A 68 -9.59 5.06 -13.00
CA MET A 68 -11.05 5.03 -13.12
C MET A 68 -11.47 4.54 -14.51
N GLY A 69 -10.75 4.91 -15.57
CA GLY A 69 -10.95 4.37 -16.91
C GLY A 69 -10.65 2.88 -17.00
N ALA A 70 -9.62 2.40 -16.29
CA ALA A 70 -9.25 0.99 -16.25
C ALA A 70 -10.28 0.14 -15.49
N ILE A 71 -10.78 0.62 -14.33
CA ILE A 71 -11.86 -0.04 -13.58
C ILE A 71 -13.13 -0.21 -14.43
N ARG A 72 -13.47 0.79 -15.25
CA ARG A 72 -14.65 0.73 -16.13
C ARG A 72 -14.43 -0.05 -17.43
N GLY A 73 -13.21 -0.52 -17.68
CA GLY A 73 -12.86 -1.22 -18.93
C GLY A 73 -12.85 -0.33 -20.18
N GLU A 74 -12.78 1.00 -20.00
CA GLU A 74 -12.87 1.98 -21.10
C GLU A 74 -11.48 2.37 -21.62
N ARG A 75 -10.51 2.53 -20.72
CA ARG A 75 -9.16 3.03 -21.04
C ARG A 75 -8.11 2.28 -20.25
N PHE A 76 -7.23 1.59 -20.98
CA PHE A 76 -6.10 0.85 -20.43
C PHE A 76 -4.80 1.51 -20.86
N VAL A 77 -4.40 2.54 -20.12
CA VAL A 77 -3.18 3.33 -20.35
C VAL A 77 -2.30 3.34 -19.09
N GLY A 78 -0.99 3.48 -19.26
CA GLY A 78 -0.03 3.45 -18.16
C GLY A 78 0.07 2.08 -17.48
N TYR A 79 0.84 2.04 -16.40
CA TYR A 79 1.00 0.86 -15.55
C TYR A 79 -0.33 0.29 -15.07
N LEU A 80 -1.25 1.13 -14.59
CA LEU A 80 -2.57 0.69 -14.13
C LEU A 80 -3.39 0.08 -15.26
N GLY A 81 -3.25 0.57 -16.50
CA GLY A 81 -3.86 -0.06 -17.66
C GLY A 81 -3.41 -1.50 -17.85
N GLU A 82 -2.10 -1.77 -17.74
CA GLU A 82 -1.54 -3.13 -17.86
C GLU A 82 -2.01 -4.04 -16.72
N VAL A 83 -2.00 -3.54 -15.48
CA VAL A 83 -2.45 -4.29 -14.31
C VAL A 83 -3.91 -4.70 -14.45
N TYR A 84 -4.78 -3.80 -14.90
CA TYR A 84 -6.21 -4.09 -15.06
C TYR A 84 -6.55 -4.92 -16.30
N ARG A 85 -5.71 -4.89 -17.34
CA ARG A 85 -5.79 -5.87 -18.43
C ARG A 85 -5.51 -7.28 -17.92
N ARG A 86 -4.51 -7.42 -17.04
CA ARG A 86 -4.11 -8.71 -16.47
C ARG A 86 -5.07 -9.23 -15.42
N TRP A 87 -5.51 -8.33 -14.55
CA TRP A 87 -6.33 -8.60 -13.37
C TRP A 87 -7.48 -7.58 -13.29
N PRO A 88 -8.53 -7.75 -14.10
CA PRO A 88 -9.71 -6.92 -14.01
C PRO A 88 -10.39 -7.14 -12.66
N PHE A 89 -11.12 -6.13 -12.19
CA PHE A 89 -11.94 -6.32 -11.00
C PHE A 89 -13.06 -7.33 -11.24
N PRO A 90 -13.46 -8.08 -10.20
CA PRO A 90 -14.57 -8.99 -10.31
C PRO A 90 -15.86 -8.23 -10.60
N SER A 91 -16.72 -8.81 -11.44
CA SER A 91 -18.06 -8.27 -11.72
C SER A 91 -18.98 -8.32 -10.49
N ASP A 92 -18.70 -9.24 -9.56
CA ASP A 92 -19.40 -9.34 -8.27
C ASP A 92 -18.73 -8.46 -7.21
N PRO A 93 -19.42 -7.43 -6.68
CA PRO A 93 -18.90 -6.58 -5.62
C PRO A 93 -18.50 -7.34 -4.34
N ALA A 94 -19.09 -8.51 -4.06
CA ALA A 94 -18.71 -9.30 -2.89
C ALA A 94 -17.28 -9.85 -3.00
N GLY A 95 -16.81 -10.06 -4.24
CA GLY A 95 -15.43 -10.47 -4.55
C GLY A 95 -14.41 -9.33 -4.44
N PHE A 96 -14.87 -8.07 -4.30
CA PHE A 96 -14.02 -6.90 -4.24
C PHE A 96 -13.34 -6.75 -2.89
N ARG A 97 -12.27 -7.52 -2.65
CA ARG A 97 -11.47 -7.51 -1.41
C ARG A 97 -10.01 -7.74 -1.72
N GLN A 98 -9.13 -7.12 -0.94
CA GLN A 98 -7.68 -7.28 -1.12
C GLN A 98 -7.29 -8.75 -0.85
N LYS A 99 -6.65 -9.41 -1.81
CA LYS A 99 -6.31 -10.84 -1.72
C LYS A 99 -5.13 -11.06 -0.77
N LEU A 100 -5.20 -12.08 0.10
CA LEU A 100 -4.10 -12.45 0.99
C LEU A 100 -2.85 -12.89 0.20
N ARG A 101 -3.09 -13.49 -0.96
CA ARG A 101 -2.07 -14.05 -1.85
C ARG A 101 -1.56 -13.06 -2.89
N GLY A 102 -1.87 -11.76 -2.77
CA GLY A 102 -1.42 -10.75 -3.75
C GLY A 102 0.10 -10.65 -3.92
N HIS A 103 0.87 -11.06 -2.91
CA HIS A 103 2.32 -11.16 -2.95
C HIS A 103 2.85 -12.24 -3.92
N GLU A 104 2.05 -13.29 -4.20
CA GLU A 104 2.42 -14.34 -5.16
C GLU A 104 2.51 -13.79 -6.59
N ASN A 105 1.80 -12.68 -6.85
CA ASN A 105 1.81 -11.97 -8.14
C ASN A 105 2.98 -10.98 -8.28
N ARG A 106 3.94 -10.93 -7.34
CA ARG A 106 5.06 -9.97 -7.35
C ARG A 106 5.87 -10.03 -8.64
N ALA A 107 6.28 -11.22 -9.08
CA ALA A 107 7.09 -11.38 -10.29
C ALA A 107 6.37 -10.88 -11.56
N GLU A 108 5.07 -11.15 -11.66
CA GLU A 108 4.23 -10.64 -12.74
C GLU A 108 4.08 -9.12 -12.65
N THR A 109 3.80 -8.60 -11.45
CA THR A 109 3.63 -7.16 -11.20
C THR A 109 4.89 -6.38 -11.56
N LEU A 110 6.07 -6.90 -11.18
CA LEU A 110 7.36 -6.33 -11.58
C LEU A 110 7.52 -6.28 -13.09
N ARG A 111 7.13 -7.34 -13.80
CA ARG A 111 7.19 -7.37 -15.26
C ARG A 111 6.23 -6.36 -15.90
N LEU A 112 5.07 -6.12 -15.29
CA LEU A 112 4.13 -5.09 -15.76
C LEU A 112 4.61 -3.67 -15.42
N LEU A 113 5.45 -3.51 -14.39
CA LEU A 113 6.10 -2.23 -14.05
C LEU A 113 7.25 -1.89 -15.01
N GLU A 114 7.83 -2.90 -15.68
CA GLU A 114 8.90 -2.70 -16.67
C GLU A 114 8.45 -1.72 -17.75
N GLY A 115 9.25 -0.69 -17.99
CA GLY A 115 8.96 0.37 -18.97
C GLY A 115 8.14 1.55 -18.44
N TRP A 116 7.46 1.43 -17.30
CA TRP A 116 6.64 2.51 -16.72
C TRP A 116 7.30 3.23 -15.54
N ALA A 117 8.12 2.52 -14.76
CA ALA A 117 8.76 3.09 -13.58
C ALA A 117 10.23 2.66 -13.50
N ARG A 118 11.05 3.49 -12.84
CA ARG A 118 12.45 3.14 -12.52
C ARG A 118 12.55 2.60 -11.11
N ALA A 119 13.38 1.58 -10.91
CA ALA A 119 13.73 1.13 -9.57
C ALA A 119 14.41 2.25 -8.78
N VAL A 120 14.04 2.39 -7.50
CA VAL A 120 14.60 3.38 -6.57
C VAL A 120 14.65 2.80 -5.16
N GLU A 121 15.56 3.34 -4.37
CA GLU A 121 15.59 3.15 -2.92
C GLU A 121 14.84 4.31 -2.25
N ILE A 122 13.76 3.99 -1.54
CA ILE A 122 12.87 4.96 -0.90
C ILE A 122 13.21 5.03 0.59
N PRO A 123 13.75 6.15 1.11
CA PRO A 123 13.99 6.27 2.54
C PRO A 123 12.66 6.34 3.29
N VAL A 124 12.48 5.46 4.28
CA VAL A 124 11.37 5.52 5.22
C VAL A 124 11.91 5.91 6.59
N VAL A 125 11.26 6.88 7.23
CA VAL A 125 11.71 7.44 8.50
C VAL A 125 10.52 7.50 9.45
N TRP A 126 10.75 7.06 10.69
CA TRP A 126 9.82 7.25 11.81
C TRP A 126 10.54 7.92 12.95
N ARG A 127 10.02 9.06 13.42
CA ARG A 127 10.56 9.86 14.52
C ARG A 127 9.42 10.20 15.48
N PRO A 128 9.06 9.29 16.40
CA PRO A 128 7.95 9.50 17.31
C PRO A 128 8.18 10.73 18.20
N GLY A 129 9.43 10.99 18.63
CA GLY A 129 9.78 12.17 19.42
C GLY A 129 9.56 13.52 18.72
N ASN A 130 9.48 13.53 17.39
CA ASN A 130 9.19 14.72 16.59
C ASN A 130 7.81 14.68 15.93
N ASP A 131 6.98 13.69 16.27
CA ASP A 131 5.68 13.45 15.62
C ASP A 131 5.81 13.45 14.08
N GLU A 132 6.82 12.77 13.54
CA GLU A 132 7.15 12.78 12.11
C GLU A 132 7.32 11.37 11.55
N GLY A 133 6.58 11.07 10.49
CA GLY A 133 6.82 9.94 9.61
C GLY A 133 7.08 10.40 8.18
N ALA A 134 7.95 9.71 7.44
CA ALA A 134 8.23 10.05 6.04
C ALA A 134 8.42 8.81 5.18
N ILE A 135 7.97 8.90 3.92
CA ILE A 135 8.20 7.92 2.85
C ILE A 135 8.72 8.69 1.65
N GLY A 136 10.02 8.58 1.38
CA GLY A 136 10.67 9.38 0.35
C GLY A 136 10.52 10.89 0.63
N PRO A 137 10.01 11.69 -0.33
CA PRO A 137 9.80 13.13 -0.15
C PRO A 137 8.53 13.46 0.63
N TYR A 138 7.64 12.49 0.89
CA TYR A 138 6.36 12.72 1.54
C TYR A 138 6.50 12.66 3.06
N ARG A 139 6.19 13.77 3.73
CA ARG A 139 6.24 13.93 5.18
C ARG A 139 4.84 13.98 5.78
N PHE A 140 4.65 13.30 6.91
CA PHE A 140 3.38 13.15 7.60
C PHE A 140 3.56 13.50 9.08
N GLY A 141 2.50 14.02 9.71
CA GLY A 141 2.42 14.01 11.17
C GLY A 141 2.24 12.57 11.68
N GLY A 142 2.52 12.31 12.96
CA GLY A 142 2.50 10.96 13.51
C GLY A 142 1.14 10.29 13.39
N ASP A 143 0.05 10.99 13.73
CA ASP A 143 -1.32 10.48 13.57
C ASP A 143 -1.62 10.09 12.12
N GLN A 144 -1.18 10.91 11.18
CA GLN A 144 -1.45 10.70 9.76
C GLN A 144 -0.58 9.58 9.17
N PHE A 145 0.66 9.44 9.65
CA PHE A 145 1.50 8.31 9.33
C PHE A 145 0.90 7.01 9.90
N LEU A 146 0.42 7.03 11.14
CA LEU A 146 -0.27 5.90 11.75
C LEU A 146 -1.55 5.55 11.00
N ALA A 147 -2.27 6.55 10.47
CA ALA A 147 -3.44 6.33 9.63
C ALA A 147 -3.09 5.61 8.30
N LEU A 148 -1.94 5.94 7.68
CA LEU A 148 -1.41 5.21 6.50
C LEU A 148 -1.11 3.75 6.85
N VAL A 149 -0.41 3.52 7.97
CA VAL A 149 -0.09 2.17 8.47
C VAL A 149 -1.38 1.39 8.76
N GLY A 150 -2.34 2.02 9.46
CA GLY A 150 -3.64 1.43 9.76
C GLY A 150 -4.48 1.12 8.52
N TYR A 151 -4.37 1.92 7.46
CA TYR A 151 -4.95 1.59 6.17
C TYR A 151 -4.37 0.30 5.60
N VAL A 152 -3.05 0.12 5.63
CA VAL A 152 -2.40 -1.12 5.16
C VAL A 152 -2.79 -2.31 6.03
N VAL A 153 -2.81 -2.14 7.35
CA VAL A 153 -3.20 -3.19 8.31
C VAL A 153 -4.59 -3.73 8.02
N ARG A 154 -5.55 -2.86 7.68
CA ARG A 154 -6.92 -3.27 7.32
C ARG A 154 -7.03 -3.92 5.92
N GLY A 155 -6.02 -3.77 5.07
CA GLY A 155 -6.06 -4.20 3.66
C GLY A 155 -6.72 -3.19 2.74
N GLY A 156 -6.55 -1.91 3.09
CA GLY A 156 -7.14 -0.78 2.41
C GLY A 156 -8.65 -0.69 2.56
N TYR A 157 -9.31 -0.13 1.54
CA TYR A 157 -10.76 -0.09 1.43
C TYR A 157 -11.20 -0.98 0.23
N PRO A 158 -12.00 -2.04 0.45
CA PRO A 158 -12.75 -2.30 1.68
C PRO A 158 -11.93 -2.92 2.83
N THR A 159 -11.30 -4.09 2.66
CA THR A 159 -10.36 -4.75 3.60
C THR A 159 -9.63 -5.91 2.91
N TRP A 160 -8.71 -6.59 3.60
CA TRP A 160 -8.31 -7.96 3.24
C TRP A 160 -9.53 -8.90 3.19
N GLU A 161 -9.47 -9.92 2.33
CA GLU A 161 -10.43 -11.03 2.37
C GLU A 161 -10.38 -11.71 3.73
N GLY A 162 -11.56 -12.00 4.30
CA GLY A 162 -11.68 -12.59 5.63
C GLY A 162 -11.31 -11.65 6.80
N PHE A 163 -10.89 -10.40 6.56
CA PHE A 163 -10.48 -9.50 7.66
C PHE A 163 -11.60 -9.20 8.65
N ARG A 164 -12.80 -8.88 8.15
CA ARG A 164 -13.93 -8.50 9.02
C ARG A 164 -14.52 -9.72 9.73
N GLU A 165 -14.53 -10.85 9.04
CA GLU A 165 -15.18 -12.07 9.48
C GLU A 165 -14.28 -12.91 10.40
N ARG A 166 -12.97 -12.91 10.12
CA ARG A 166 -11.98 -13.82 10.72
C ARG A 166 -10.64 -13.17 11.02
N GLY A 167 -10.52 -11.84 10.92
CA GLY A 167 -9.25 -11.12 11.17
C GLY A 167 -8.10 -11.48 10.26
N GLU A 168 -8.39 -12.08 9.10
CA GLU A 168 -7.35 -12.56 8.21
C GLU A 168 -6.61 -11.39 7.57
N CYS A 169 -5.28 -11.46 7.66
CA CYS A 169 -4.37 -10.60 6.93
C CYS A 169 -3.06 -11.38 6.71
N PRO A 170 -2.21 -10.95 5.76
CA PRO A 170 -0.92 -11.57 5.57
C PRO A 170 -0.04 -11.54 6.84
N PRO A 171 0.84 -12.53 7.09
CA PRO A 171 1.62 -12.61 8.32
C PRO A 171 2.46 -11.36 8.65
N TRP A 172 3.07 -10.72 7.64
CA TRP A 172 3.83 -9.48 7.81
C TRP A 172 2.94 -8.28 8.19
N VAL A 173 1.68 -8.28 7.74
CA VAL A 173 0.68 -7.27 8.13
C VAL A 173 0.24 -7.49 9.57
N ALA A 174 0.01 -8.74 9.97
CA ALA A 174 -0.33 -9.08 11.35
C ALA A 174 0.79 -8.67 12.33
N GLU A 175 2.04 -8.92 11.96
CA GLU A 175 3.20 -8.51 12.74
C GLU A 175 3.31 -6.99 12.87
N LEU A 176 3.16 -6.26 11.74
CA LEU A 176 3.13 -4.80 11.75
C LEU A 176 2.01 -4.28 12.66
N GLY A 177 0.81 -4.86 12.52
CA GLY A 177 -0.35 -4.48 13.31
C GLY A 177 -0.12 -4.60 14.82
N ARG A 178 0.48 -5.71 15.27
CA ARG A 178 0.83 -5.88 16.70
C ARG A 178 1.92 -4.90 17.14
N ARG A 179 3.01 -4.82 16.37
CA ARG A 179 4.15 -3.91 16.65
C ARG A 179 3.72 -2.45 16.82
N TRP A 180 2.72 -2.02 16.06
CA TRP A 180 2.23 -0.65 16.04
C TRP A 180 0.94 -0.46 16.85
N GLY A 181 0.47 -1.47 17.60
CA GLY A 181 -0.73 -1.38 18.44
C GLY A 181 -2.03 -1.20 17.64
N LEU A 182 -2.04 -1.60 16.37
CA LEU A 182 -3.17 -1.47 15.44
C LEU A 182 -4.00 -2.76 15.34
N LEU A 183 -3.47 -3.88 15.84
CA LEU A 183 -4.19 -5.14 16.03
C LEU A 183 -4.00 -5.61 17.48
N PRO A 184 -5.00 -6.27 18.08
CA PRO A 184 -4.87 -6.86 19.40
C PRO A 184 -3.84 -8.00 19.41
N ASP A 185 -3.17 -8.19 20.55
CA ASP A 185 -2.16 -9.25 20.75
C ASP A 185 -2.71 -10.69 20.58
N GLY A 186 -4.04 -10.85 20.57
CA GLY A 186 -4.76 -12.15 20.54
C GLY A 186 -5.45 -12.54 19.23
N GLY A 187 -5.14 -11.90 18.09
CA GLY A 187 -5.93 -12.12 16.85
C GLY A 187 -7.30 -11.46 16.93
N PRO A 188 -8.12 -11.49 15.86
CA PRO A 188 -9.32 -10.64 15.77
C PRO A 188 -10.24 -10.79 16.97
N ALA A 189 -10.47 -9.68 17.64
CA ALA A 189 -11.61 -9.53 18.51
C ALA A 189 -12.85 -9.61 17.62
N GLY A 190 -13.50 -10.77 17.60
CA GLY A 190 -14.86 -10.90 17.10
C GLY A 190 -15.74 -9.87 17.81
N ARG A 191 -16.38 -9.02 17.01
CA ARG A 191 -17.63 -8.35 17.38
C ARG A 191 -18.59 -8.49 16.21
#